data_AF-A0ABD5VVN8-F1
#
_entry.id   AF-A0ABD5VVN8-F1
#
_cell.length_a   1.000
_cell.length_b   1.000
_cell.length_c   1.000
_cell.angle_alpha   90.00
_cell.angle_beta   90.00
_cell.angle_gamma   90.00
#
_symmetry.space_group_name_H-M   'P 1'
#
loop_
_entity.id
_entity.type
_entity.pdbx_description
1 polymer ?
#
loop_
_entity_poly.entity_id
_entity_poly.type
_entity_poly.pdbx_seq_one_letter_code
_entity_poly.pdbx_strand_id
1 'polypeptide(L)'
;MDDVREVTAQLLADKPRLTDELPEVLAVDEQHSSWTFDDIPVDSGTFGELVSRGVVEKTGSGYRLADRQAVQAALTGETIEEDTASEGRDFEVGFDFSRPTVERDVAVAFGGVLVLVLVFRMFSIQSVFQNGDIVLLANDPYFYRYWLQRLPRAPEARSHSPRVSRAASR
;
A
#
# COMPACT_ATOMS: atom_id res chain seq x y z
N MET A 1 22.25 -6.86 8.52
CA MET A 1 22.44 -6.00 9.71
C MET A 1 22.77 -4.58 9.27
N ASP A 2 23.48 -4.42 8.14
CA ASP A 2 23.67 -3.13 7.46
C ASP A 2 22.39 -2.54 6.85
N ASP A 3 21.37 -3.37 6.63
CA ASP A 3 20.10 -2.96 6.01
C ASP A 3 19.37 -1.87 6.82
N VAL A 4 19.31 -2.00 8.16
CA VAL A 4 18.61 -1.01 9.02
C VAL A 4 19.33 0.34 8.99
N ARG A 5 20.68 0.33 8.95
CA ARG A 5 21.49 1.55 8.87
C ARG A 5 21.26 2.23 7.53
N GLU A 6 21.36 1.50 6.42
CA GLU A 6 21.18 2.04 5.08
C GLU A 6 19.76 2.58 4.87
N VAL A 7 18.75 1.84 5.33
CA VAL A 7 17.35 2.29 5.31
C VAL A 7 17.15 3.56 6.14
N THR A 8 17.76 3.64 7.32
CA THR A 8 17.69 4.84 8.18
C THR A 8 18.39 6.03 7.52
N ALA A 9 19.56 5.81 6.91
CA ALA A 9 20.29 6.85 6.17
C ALA A 9 19.48 7.36 4.97
N GLN A 10 18.82 6.47 4.23
CA GLN A 10 17.93 6.84 3.12
C GLN A 10 16.72 7.63 3.63
N LEU A 11 16.11 7.23 4.75
CA LEU A 11 15.01 7.98 5.37
C LEU A 11 15.44 9.40 5.79
N LEU A 12 16.63 9.55 6.37
CA LEU A 12 17.20 10.85 6.73
C LEU A 12 17.46 11.72 5.50
N ALA A 13 17.91 11.12 4.38
CA ALA A 13 18.09 11.81 3.11
C ALA A 13 16.75 12.26 2.49
N ASP A 14 15.73 11.41 2.53
CA ASP A 14 14.38 11.70 2.02
C ASP A 14 13.65 12.75 2.89
N LYS A 15 13.88 12.71 4.21
CA LYS A 15 13.20 13.54 5.21
C LYS A 15 14.19 14.13 6.22
N PRO A 16 14.79 15.30 5.94
CA PRO A 16 15.76 15.91 6.85
C PRO A 16 15.25 16.20 8.26
N ARG A 17 13.93 16.36 8.45
CA ARG A 17 13.30 16.60 9.77
C ARG A 17 13.49 15.43 10.74
N LEU A 18 13.59 14.21 10.23
CA LEU A 18 13.83 13.02 11.04
C LEU A 18 15.19 13.09 11.77
N THR A 19 16.14 13.90 11.30
CA THR A 19 17.43 14.11 11.97
C THR A 19 17.28 14.67 13.38
N ASP A 20 16.26 15.49 13.61
CA ASP A 20 15.98 16.09 14.92
C ASP A 20 15.13 15.16 15.79
N GLU A 21 14.22 14.38 15.18
CA GLU A 21 13.25 13.54 15.88
C GLU A 21 13.81 12.15 16.27
N LEU A 22 14.63 11.51 15.42
CA LEU A 22 15.20 10.18 15.68
C LEU A 22 16.10 10.09 16.93
N PRO A 23 16.93 11.10 17.26
CA PRO A 23 17.69 11.08 18.50
C PRO A 23 16.80 11.00 19.75
N GLU A 24 15.63 11.65 19.73
CA GLU A 24 14.67 11.58 20.83
C GLU A 24 14.03 10.19 20.92
N VAL A 25 13.66 9.59 19.78
CA VAL A 25 13.17 8.20 19.72
C VAL A 25 14.22 7.24 20.30
N LEU A 26 15.49 7.42 19.96
CA LEU A 26 16.59 6.59 20.45
C LEU A 26 16.75 6.75 21.98
N ALA A 27 16.63 7.95 22.51
CA ALA A 27 16.67 8.20 23.95
C ALA A 27 15.49 7.53 24.71
N VAL A 28 14.30 7.50 24.12
CA VAL A 28 13.14 6.79 24.67
C VAL A 28 13.36 5.27 24.64
N ASP A 29 13.89 4.75 23.53
CA ASP A 29 14.22 3.33 23.36
C ASP A 29 15.34 2.87 24.32
N GLU A 30 16.28 3.73 24.68
CA GLU A 30 17.28 3.45 25.71
C GLU A 30 16.69 3.37 27.13
N GLN A 31 15.72 4.23 27.44
CA GLN A 31 15.10 4.29 28.76
C GLN A 31 14.04 3.21 28.98
N HIS A 32 13.39 2.76 27.91
CA HIS A 32 12.28 1.82 27.95
C HIS A 32 12.53 0.63 27.03
N SER A 33 12.37 -0.59 27.56
CA SER A 33 12.47 -1.82 26.76
C SER A 33 11.39 -1.95 25.67
N SER A 34 10.32 -1.16 25.78
CA SER A 34 9.26 -1.01 24.79
C SER A 34 8.52 0.30 25.03
N TRP A 35 8.18 1.01 23.95
CA TRP A 35 7.47 2.29 23.98
C TRP A 35 6.28 2.28 23.01
N THR A 36 5.40 3.25 23.12
CA THR A 36 4.22 3.42 22.26
C THR A 36 4.37 4.65 21.38
N PHE A 37 3.49 4.79 20.39
CA PHE A 37 3.50 5.95 19.50
C PHE A 37 3.37 7.29 20.26
N ASP A 38 2.64 7.30 21.38
CA ASP A 38 2.41 8.51 22.17
C ASP A 38 3.66 8.96 22.97
N ASP A 39 4.69 8.09 23.05
CA ASP A 39 5.91 8.35 23.82
C ASP A 39 7.01 9.01 22.98
N ILE A 40 6.81 9.17 21.67
CA ILE A 40 7.82 9.69 20.74
C ILE A 40 7.33 10.94 19.99
N PRO A 41 8.24 11.88 19.64
CA PRO A 41 7.88 13.14 19.00
C PRO A 41 7.73 13.00 17.47
N VAL A 42 7.21 11.87 16.98
CA VAL A 42 7.13 11.55 15.56
C VAL A 42 5.68 11.58 15.10
N ASP A 43 5.43 12.10 13.90
CA ASP A 43 4.08 12.08 13.33
C ASP A 43 3.65 10.65 12.91
N SER A 44 2.33 10.41 12.83
CA SER A 44 1.79 9.08 12.52
C SER A 44 2.19 8.54 11.13
N GLY A 45 2.48 9.41 10.17
CA GLY A 45 2.91 9.03 8.83
C GLY A 45 4.36 8.56 8.82
N THR A 46 5.23 9.35 9.43
CA THR A 46 6.65 9.06 9.63
C THR A 46 6.82 7.81 10.49
N PHE A 47 6.05 7.66 11.56
CA PHE A 47 6.02 6.44 12.36
C PHE A 47 5.62 5.20 11.54
N GLY A 48 4.56 5.29 10.74
CA GLY A 48 4.13 4.20 9.86
C GLY A 48 5.20 3.79 8.85
N GLU A 49 6.01 4.75 8.39
CA GLU A 49 7.13 4.50 7.50
C GLU A 49 8.33 3.85 8.19
N LEU A 50 8.65 4.27 9.43
CA LEU A 50 9.67 3.62 10.24
C LEU A 50 9.32 2.14 10.50
N VAL A 51 8.04 1.85 10.73
CA VAL A 51 7.55 0.46 10.90
C VAL A 51 7.57 -0.30 9.58
N SER A 52 7.13 0.31 8.48
CA SER A 52 7.05 -0.39 7.18
C SER A 52 8.43 -0.69 6.58
N ARG A 53 9.41 0.19 6.81
CA ARG A 53 10.80 0.01 6.40
C ARG A 53 11.63 -0.81 7.40
N GLY A 54 11.04 -1.30 8.49
CA GLY A 54 11.70 -2.20 9.45
C GLY A 54 12.71 -1.53 10.37
N VAL A 55 12.72 -0.19 10.47
CA VAL A 55 13.53 0.55 11.45
C VAL A 55 12.96 0.40 12.86
N VAL A 56 11.63 0.34 12.96
CA VAL A 56 10.89 0.10 14.19
C VAL A 56 10.14 -1.22 14.06
N GLU A 57 10.22 -2.07 15.08
CA GLU A 57 9.50 -3.33 15.13
C GLU A 57 8.52 -3.40 16.31
N LYS A 58 7.43 -4.14 16.11
CA LYS A 58 6.42 -4.35 17.14
C LYS A 58 6.84 -5.49 18.06
N THR A 59 6.96 -5.22 19.36
CA THR A 59 7.29 -6.21 20.38
C THR A 59 6.18 -6.30 21.42
N GLY A 60 5.47 -7.43 21.44
CA GLY A 60 4.40 -7.68 22.41
C GLY A 60 3.31 -6.60 22.37
N SER A 61 3.29 -5.75 23.40
CA SER A 61 2.33 -4.65 23.56
C SER A 61 2.81 -3.28 23.08
N GLY A 62 4.07 -3.16 22.61
CA GLY A 62 4.65 -1.88 22.19
C GLY A 62 5.55 -2.00 20.98
N TYR A 63 6.41 -1.01 20.81
CA TYR A 63 7.39 -0.89 19.74
C TYR A 63 8.80 -0.74 20.31
N ARG A 64 9.79 -1.10 19.50
CA ARG A 64 11.21 -0.87 19.77
C ARG A 64 11.96 -0.64 18.47
N LEU A 65 13.15 -0.05 18.55
CA LEU A 65 14.04 0.00 17.39
C LEU A 65 14.54 -1.41 17.05
N ALA A 66 14.55 -1.75 15.75
CA ALA A 66 15.01 -3.06 15.28
C ALA A 66 16.51 -3.26 15.51
N ASP A 67 17.30 -2.20 15.28
CA ASP A 67 18.72 -2.16 15.62
C ASP A 67 19.11 -0.75 16.07
N ARG A 68 19.31 -0.58 17.37
CA ARG A 68 19.67 0.72 17.97
C ARG A 68 21.04 1.21 17.51
N GLN A 69 22.00 0.31 17.35
CA GLN A 69 23.36 0.68 16.95
C GLN A 69 23.40 1.12 15.49
N ALA A 70 22.66 0.42 14.62
CA ALA A 70 22.53 0.78 13.22
C ALA A 70 21.89 2.17 13.03
N VAL A 71 20.83 2.48 13.79
CA VAL A 71 20.17 3.80 13.76
C VAL A 71 21.11 4.90 14.27
N GLN A 72 21.86 4.64 15.35
CA GLN A 72 22.84 5.59 15.87
C GLN A 72 23.98 5.87 14.89
N ALA A 73 24.49 4.83 14.22
CA ALA A 73 25.53 4.94 13.21
C ALA A 73 25.06 5.75 11.99
N ALA A 74 23.79 5.58 11.58
CA ALA A 74 23.19 6.37 10.51
C ALA A 74 23.06 7.86 10.88
N LEU A 75 22.69 8.17 12.12
CA LEU A 75 22.57 9.56 12.63
C LEU A 75 23.91 10.27 12.75
N THR A 76 24.95 9.56 13.17
CA THR A 76 26.30 10.12 13.33
C THR A 76 26.97 10.35 11.96
N GLY A 77 26.42 9.76 10.90
CA GLY A 77 26.99 9.83 9.56
C GLY A 77 28.34 9.11 9.47
N GLU A 78 28.59 8.18 10.40
CA GLU A 78 29.81 7.38 10.40
C GLU A 78 29.69 6.36 9.27
N THR A 79 30.12 6.79 8.08
CA THR A 79 30.49 5.89 6.99
C THR A 79 31.65 5.06 7.48
N ILE A 80 31.38 3.82 7.90
CA ILE A 80 32.38 2.78 7.83
C ILE A 80 32.88 2.84 6.38
N GLU A 81 34.10 3.33 6.20
CA GLU A 81 34.76 3.37 4.89
C GLU A 81 35.00 1.93 4.45
N GLU A 82 33.97 1.30 3.89
CA GLU A 82 34.15 0.16 3.01
C GLU A 82 34.42 0.70 1.61
N ASP A 83 35.71 0.90 1.39
CA ASP A 83 36.37 1.05 0.11
C ASP A 83 35.93 -0.11 -0.80
N THR A 84 35.02 0.11 -1.75
CA THR A 84 34.99 -0.53 -3.09
C THR A 84 33.89 0.06 -3.99
N ALA A 85 34.35 0.76 -5.02
CA ALA A 85 33.88 0.82 -6.40
C ALA A 85 32.36 0.80 -6.72
N SER A 86 31.95 1.93 -7.29
CA SER A 86 30.87 2.10 -8.28
C SER A 86 30.52 0.87 -9.13
N GLU A 87 29.34 0.30 -8.92
CA GLU A 87 28.60 -0.46 -9.93
C GLU A 87 27.13 -0.01 -9.98
N GLY A 88 26.53 -0.12 -11.17
CA GLY A 88 25.32 0.59 -11.58
C GLY A 88 24.10 0.38 -10.69
N ARG A 89 23.36 1.47 -10.47
CA ARG A 89 22.02 1.46 -9.89
C ARG A 89 21.03 0.78 -10.84
N ASP A 90 20.96 -0.54 -10.76
CA ASP A 90 19.75 -1.25 -11.13
C ASP A 90 18.69 -0.93 -10.07
N PHE A 91 17.57 -0.39 -10.52
CA PHE A 91 16.39 -0.15 -9.71
C PHE A 91 15.73 -1.50 -9.41
N GLU A 92 16.31 -2.28 -8.51
CA GLU A 92 15.62 -3.41 -7.89
C GLU A 92 14.71 -2.87 -6.78
N VAL A 93 13.41 -3.01 -6.98
CA VAL A 93 12.42 -2.81 -5.92
C VAL A 93 12.61 -3.93 -4.91
N GLY A 94 13.49 -3.69 -3.93
CA GLY A 94 13.79 -4.61 -2.84
C GLY A 94 12.59 -4.75 -1.91
N PHE A 95 11.71 -5.69 -2.21
CA PHE A 95 10.79 -6.22 -1.22
C PHE A 95 11.59 -7.15 -0.32
N ASP A 96 12.02 -6.63 0.84
CA ASP A 96 12.76 -7.44 1.79
C ASP A 96 11.79 -8.39 2.52
N PHE A 97 11.57 -9.54 1.90
CA PHE A 97 10.90 -10.65 2.53
C PHE A 97 11.87 -11.20 3.58
N SER A 98 11.76 -10.67 4.82
CA SER A 98 12.17 -11.41 6.02
C SER A 98 11.79 -12.87 5.77
N ARG A 99 12.75 -13.80 5.73
CA ARG A 99 12.45 -15.22 5.48
C ARG A 99 11.81 -15.75 6.75
N PRO A 100 10.47 -15.88 6.86
CA PRO A 100 9.94 -16.71 7.92
C PRO A 100 10.59 -18.08 7.76
N THR A 101 11.05 -18.67 8.86
CA THR A 101 11.39 -20.08 8.90
C THR A 101 10.09 -20.86 8.71
N VAL A 102 9.62 -20.93 7.47
CA VAL A 102 8.37 -21.60 7.12
C VAL A 102 8.63 -23.09 7.28
N GLU A 103 7.94 -23.67 8.26
CA GLU A 103 7.88 -25.11 8.42
C GLU A 103 7.43 -25.73 7.08
N ARG A 104 8.11 -26.81 6.66
CA ARG A 104 7.95 -27.39 5.33
C ARG A 104 6.49 -27.71 5.01
N ASP A 105 5.71 -28.05 6.03
CA ASP A 105 4.29 -28.36 5.94
C ASP A 105 3.43 -27.15 5.58
N VAL A 106 3.76 -25.97 6.13
CA VAL A 106 3.07 -24.70 5.81
C VAL A 106 3.37 -24.28 4.38
N ALA A 107 4.63 -24.43 3.93
CA ALA A 107 5.01 -24.12 2.55
C ALA A 107 4.28 -25.03 1.54
N VAL A 108 4.16 -26.32 1.85
CA VAL A 108 3.42 -27.29 1.02
C VAL A 108 1.93 -26.98 1.00
N ALA A 109 1.32 -26.67 2.15
CA ALA A 109 -0.09 -26.31 2.22
C ALA A 109 -0.38 -25.02 1.43
N PHE A 110 0.45 -23.99 1.62
CA PHE A 110 0.33 -22.72 0.90
C PHE A 110 0.51 -22.88 -0.62
N GLY A 111 1.53 -23.65 -1.03
CA GLY A 111 1.74 -24.01 -2.43
C GLY A 111 0.55 -24.77 -3.01
N GLY A 112 -0.03 -25.71 -2.25
CA GLY A 112 -1.23 -26.45 -2.65
C GLY A 112 -2.43 -25.55 -2.89
N VAL A 113 -2.68 -24.57 -2.01
CA VAL A 113 -3.77 -23.60 -2.19
C VAL A 113 -3.55 -22.74 -3.43
N LEU A 114 -2.33 -22.25 -3.67
CA LEU A 114 -2.00 -21.49 -4.88
C LEU A 114 -2.24 -22.30 -6.15
N VAL A 115 -1.78 -23.55 -6.19
CA VAL A 115 -2.01 -24.47 -7.32
C VAL A 115 -3.51 -24.69 -7.53
N LEU A 116 -4.28 -24.90 -6.46
CA LEU A 116 -5.73 -25.07 -6.53
C LEU A 116 -6.41 -23.85 -7.16
N VAL A 117 -6.07 -22.64 -6.72
CA VAL A 117 -6.57 -21.39 -7.30
C VAL A 117 -6.23 -21.30 -8.78
N LEU A 118 -5.00 -21.67 -9.16
CA LEU A 118 -4.53 -21.65 -10.55
C LEU A 118 -5.34 -22.62 -11.43
N VAL A 119 -5.65 -23.81 -10.92
CA VAL A 119 -6.49 -24.81 -11.59
C VAL A 119 -7.91 -24.28 -11.80
N PHE A 120 -8.56 -23.77 -10.74
CA PHE A 120 -9.90 -23.17 -10.87
C PHE A 120 -9.89 -21.99 -11.85
N ARG A 121 -8.84 -21.18 -11.82
CA ARG A 121 -8.68 -20.05 -12.73
C ARG A 121 -8.52 -20.50 -14.18
N MET A 122 -7.77 -21.56 -14.43
CA MET A 122 -7.56 -22.11 -15.79
C MET A 122 -8.87 -22.58 -16.43
N PHE A 123 -9.72 -23.27 -15.66
CA PHE A 123 -11.07 -23.64 -16.14
C PHE A 123 -11.97 -22.41 -16.35
N SER A 124 -11.83 -21.38 -15.51
CA SER A 124 -12.60 -20.14 -15.63
C SER A 124 -12.19 -19.29 -16.83
N ILE A 125 -10.91 -19.32 -17.24
CA ILE A 125 -10.42 -18.56 -18.40
C ILE A 125 -11.12 -19.00 -19.69
N GLN A 126 -11.39 -20.30 -19.85
CA GLN A 126 -12.15 -20.83 -20.99
C GLN A 126 -13.60 -20.29 -21.01
N SER A 127 -14.17 -19.98 -19.85
CA SER A 127 -15.51 -19.35 -19.75
C SER A 127 -15.52 -17.88 -20.15
N VAL A 128 -14.37 -17.19 -20.14
CA VAL A 128 -14.27 -15.76 -20.48
C VAL A 128 -14.13 -15.56 -21.99
N PHE A 129 -13.47 -16.50 -22.68
CA PHE A 129 -13.29 -16.47 -24.14
C PHE A 129 -14.40 -17.27 -24.84
N GLN A 130 -15.63 -16.77 -24.82
CA GLN A 130 -16.67 -17.28 -25.71
C GLN A 130 -16.64 -16.50 -27.04
N ASN A 131 -16.42 -17.21 -28.14
CA ASN A 131 -16.64 -16.72 -29.52
C ASN A 131 -15.87 -15.44 -29.92
N GLY A 132 -14.66 -15.22 -29.40
CA GLY A 132 -13.79 -14.13 -29.86
C GLY A 132 -14.07 -12.75 -29.24
N ASP A 133 -15.03 -12.65 -28.32
CA ASP A 133 -15.30 -11.42 -27.57
C ASP A 133 -14.78 -11.56 -26.12
N ILE A 134 -14.04 -10.55 -25.65
CA ILE A 134 -13.58 -10.46 -24.25
C ILE A 134 -14.78 -10.01 -23.41
N VAL A 135 -15.53 -10.96 -22.86
CA VAL A 135 -16.59 -10.63 -21.91
C VAL A 135 -15.93 -10.38 -20.55
N LEU A 136 -15.83 -9.11 -20.16
CA LEU A 136 -15.34 -8.69 -18.84
C LEU A 136 -16.21 -9.34 -17.75
N LEU A 137 -15.69 -10.40 -17.13
CA LEU A 137 -16.47 -11.31 -16.29
C LEU A 137 -17.00 -10.66 -14.99
N ALA A 138 -16.53 -9.49 -14.59
CA ALA A 138 -17.09 -8.80 -13.44
C ALA A 138 -16.67 -7.33 -13.46
N ASN A 139 -17.69 -6.46 -13.41
CA ASN A 139 -17.58 -5.05 -13.09
C ASN A 139 -16.69 -4.23 -14.04
N ASP A 140 -17.12 -4.08 -15.30
CA ASP A 140 -16.65 -2.95 -16.09
C ASP A 140 -17.26 -1.66 -15.51
N PRO A 141 -16.45 -0.75 -14.91
CA PRO A 141 -16.96 0.51 -14.36
C PRO A 141 -17.64 1.39 -15.43
N TYR A 142 -17.38 1.15 -16.72
CA TYR A 142 -18.02 1.86 -17.82
C TYR A 142 -19.32 1.21 -18.32
N PHE A 143 -19.66 0.00 -17.88
CA PHE A 143 -20.89 -0.68 -18.28
C PHE A 143 -22.13 0.16 -17.94
N TYR A 144 -22.16 0.73 -16.74
CA TYR A 144 -23.24 1.61 -16.29
C TYR A 144 -23.23 2.96 -17.04
N ARG A 145 -22.04 3.48 -17.38
CA ARG A 145 -21.90 4.73 -18.13
C ARG A 145 -22.48 4.61 -19.54
N TYR A 146 -22.24 3.48 -20.20
CA TYR A 146 -22.77 3.22 -21.54
C TYR A 146 -24.30 3.13 -21.56
N TRP A 147 -24.89 2.44 -20.58
CA TRP A 147 -26.35 2.33 -20.46
C TRP A 147 -27.03 3.68 -20.18
N LEU A 148 -26.41 4.55 -19.38
CA LEU A 148 -26.93 5.89 -19.12
C LEU A 148 -26.99 6.76 -20.39
N GLN A 149 -26.03 6.60 -21.30
CA GLN A 149 -25.98 7.33 -22.56
C GLN A 149 -27.01 6.82 -23.59
N ARG A 150 -27.43 5.56 -23.47
CA ARG A 150 -28.43 4.95 -24.36
C ARG A 150 -29.87 5.23 -23.95
N LEU A 151 -30.12 5.74 -22.76
CA LEU A 151 -31.46 6.18 -22.39
C LEU A 151 -31.85 7.37 -23.27
N PRO A 152 -32.92 7.27 -24.08
CA PRO A 152 -33.48 8.44 -24.73
C PRO A 152 -33.85 9.41 -23.63
N ARG A 153 -33.31 10.65 -23.66
CA ARG A 153 -33.79 11.71 -22.76
C ARG A 153 -35.30 11.77 -22.96
N ALA A 154 -36.06 11.42 -21.92
CA ALA A 154 -37.50 11.55 -21.96
C ALA A 154 -37.81 13.04 -22.24
N PRO A 155 -38.54 13.36 -23.31
CA PRO A 155 -38.98 14.73 -23.53
C PRO A 155 -40.03 15.04 -22.46
N GLU A 156 -39.65 15.72 -21.38
CA GLU A 156 -40.61 16.20 -20.40
C GLU A 156 -41.49 17.30 -21.03
N ALA A 157 -42.66 16.81 -21.48
CA ALA A 157 -43.98 17.39 -21.40
C ALA A 157 -44.10 18.90 -21.66
N ARG A 158 -44.48 19.24 -22.90
CA ARG A 158 -45.13 20.52 -23.19
C ARG A 158 -46.38 20.61 -22.31
N SER A 159 -46.40 21.59 -21.41
CA SER A 159 -47.60 21.98 -20.68
C SER A 159 -48.70 22.33 -21.69
N HIS A 160 -49.66 21.41 -21.83
CA HIS A 160 -50.82 21.60 -22.68
C HIS A 160 -51.76 22.57 -21.96
N SER A 161 -51.66 23.86 -22.29
CA SER A 161 -52.58 24.89 -21.82
C SER A 161 -53.96 24.64 -22.44
N PRO A 162 -55.04 24.41 -21.66
CA PRO A 162 -56.35 24.18 -22.23
C PRO A 162 -56.89 25.51 -22.80
N ARG A 163 -56.91 25.61 -24.13
CA ARG A 163 -57.71 26.61 -24.85
C ARG A 163 -59.18 26.31 -24.59
N VAL A 164 -59.81 27.07 -23.70
CA VAL A 164 -61.27 27.16 -23.64
C VAL A 164 -61.72 27.99 -24.83
N SER A 165 -62.44 27.37 -25.78
CA SER A 165 -63.07 28.09 -26.89
C SER A 165 -64.51 27.62 -27.09
N ARG A 166 -65.43 28.60 -26.92
CA ARG A 166 -66.79 28.73 -27.50
C ARG A 166 -67.85 27.74 -26.98
N ALA A 167 -69.13 28.10 -26.85
CA ALA A 167 -69.92 29.05 -27.64
C ALA A 167 -71.13 29.64 -26.88
N ALA A 168 -71.77 30.62 -27.53
CA ALA A 168 -72.92 31.40 -27.12
C ALA A 168 -74.23 30.62 -26.86
N SER A 169 -75.08 31.15 -25.95
CA SER A 169 -76.53 31.31 -26.17
C SER A 169 -77.19 32.19 -25.09
N ARG A 170 -77.56 33.43 -25.44
CA ARG A 170 -78.91 34.04 -25.33
C ARG A 170 -78.83 35.54 -25.53
#